data_AF-A0A7C3DH54-F1
#
_entry.id   AF-A0A7C3DH54-F1
#
_cell.length_a   1.000
_cell.length_b   1.000
_cell.length_c   1.000
_cell.angle_alpha   90.00
_cell.angle_beta   90.00
_cell.angle_gamma   90.00
#
_symmetry.space_group_name_H-M   'P 1'
#
loop_
_entity.id
_entity.type
_entity.pdbx_description
1 polymer ?
#
loop_
_entity_poly.entity_id
_entity_poly.type
_entity_poly.pdbx_seq_one_letter_code
_entity_poly.pdbx_strand_id
1 'polypeptide(L)' 'MAMLEVDNIQAYYGNIHALKGVSLTIDEGEIVTLIGGNGAG' A
#
# COMPACT_ATOMS: atom_id res chain seq x y z
N MET A 1 1.28 -16.86 -9.18
CA MET A 1 1.51 -16.92 -7.71
C MET A 1 1.87 -15.51 -7.32
N ALA A 2 1.33 -15.02 -6.19
CA ALA A 2 1.64 -13.66 -5.75
C ALA A 2 3.15 -13.54 -5.48
N MET A 3 3.79 -12.54 -6.09
CA MET A 3 5.19 -12.20 -5.83
C MET A 3 5.29 -11.27 -4.63
N LEU A 4 4.32 -10.36 -4.46
CA LEU A 4 4.17 -9.50 -3.29
C LEU A 4 2.74 -9.58 -2.77
N GLU A 5 2.62 -9.69 -1.46
CA GLU A 5 1.36 -9.56 -0.74
C GLU A 5 1.56 -8.61 0.44
N VAL A 6 0.71 -7.59 0.50
CA VAL A 6 0.58 -6.65 1.61
C VAL A 6 -0.82 -6.84 2.16
N ASP A 7 -0.93 -7.13 3.45
CA ASP A 7 -2.21 -7.30 4.11
C ASP A 7 -2.38 -6.29 5.25
N ASN A 8 -3.42 -5.47 5.13
CA ASN A 8 -3.91 -4.54 6.14
C ASN A 8 -2.80 -3.68 6.77
N ILE A 9 -1.89 -3.14 5.94
CA ILE A 9 -0.81 -2.30 6.46
C ILE A 9 -1.36 -1.00 7.01
N GLN A 10 -0.94 -0.68 8.23
CA GLN A 10 -1.27 0.55 8.95
C GLN A 10 0.04 1.27 9.28
N ALA A 11 0.10 2.58 9.08
CA ALA A 11 1.30 3.37 9.39
C ALA A 11 0.95 4.69 10.05
N TYR A 12 1.64 5.00 11.15
CA TYR A 12 1.39 6.19 11.96
C TYR A 12 2.65 7.02 12.14
N TYR A 13 2.51 8.34 11.97
CA TYR A 13 3.54 9.34 12.24
C TYR A 13 3.01 10.32 13.29
N GLY A 14 3.27 10.01 14.56
CA GLY A 14 2.65 10.71 15.69
C GLY A 14 1.12 10.57 15.62
N ASN A 15 0.42 11.70 15.51
CA ASN A 15 -1.04 11.73 15.44
C ASN A 15 -1.59 11.50 14.01
N ILE A 16 -0.72 11.34 13.00
CA ILE A 16 -1.12 11.13 11.62
C ILE A 16 -1.21 9.63 11.34
N HIS A 17 -2.38 9.17 10.90
CA HIS A 17 -2.59 7.83 10.38
C HIS A 17 -2.45 7.85 8.85
N ALA A 18 -1.22 7.60 8.37
CA ALA A 18 -0.82 7.77 6.97
C ALA A 18 -1.36 6.65 6.07
N LEU A 19 -1.02 5.39 6.38
CA LEU A 19 -1.62 4.23 5.72
C LEU A 19 -2.75 3.67 6.58
N LYS A 20 -3.96 3.56 6.03
CA LYS A 20 -5.19 3.20 6.76
C LYS A 20 -5.71 1.83 6.34
N GLY A 21 -4.95 0.77 6.60
CA GLY A 21 -5.36 -0.61 6.32
C GLY A 21 -5.35 -0.91 4.83
N VAL A 22 -4.19 -0.70 4.21
CA VAL A 22 -4.01 -0.97 2.78
C VAL A 22 -3.65 -2.43 2.57
N SER A 23 -4.36 -3.12 1.68
CA SER A 23 -3.99 -4.44 1.20
C SER A 23 -3.73 -4.39 -0.32
N LEU A 24 -2.71 -5.09 -0.78
CA LEU A 24 -2.30 -5.16 -2.18
C LEU A 24 -1.69 -6.53 -2.47
N THR A 25 -2.07 -7.12 -3.59
CA THR A 25 -1.42 -8.32 -4.14
C THR A 25 -0.84 -7.95 -5.50
N ILE A 26 0.40 -8.36 -5.76
CA ILE A 26 1.06 -8.21 -7.06
C ILE A 26 1.53 -9.58 -7.51
N ASP A 27 1.12 -9.98 -8.71
CA ASP A 27 1.54 -11.25 -9.30
C ASP A 27 2.92 -11.14 -9.98
N GLU A 28 3.57 -12.29 -10.14
CA GLU A 28 4.85 -12.36 -10.85
C GLU A 28 4.72 -11.85 -12.30
N GLY A 29 5.55 -10.86 -12.67
CA GLY A 29 5.54 -10.24 -14.00
C GLY A 29 4.53 -9.10 -14.18
N GLU A 30 3.73 -8.79 -13.17
CA GLU A 30 2.77 -7.68 -13.20
C GLU A 30 3.44 -6.30 -13.04
N ILE A 31 3.02 -5.31 -13.84
CA ILE A 31 3.47 -3.93 -13.72
C ILE A 31 2.36 -3.12 -13.06
N VAL A 32 2.59 -2.70 -11.81
CA VAL A 32 1.62 -1.93 -11.02
C VAL A 32 2.17 -0.51 -10.80
N THR A 33 1.30 0.49 -10.94
CA THR A 33 1.60 1.89 -10.59
C THR A 33 0.63 2.36 -9.52
N LEU A 34 1.16 2.99 -8.47
CA LEU A 34 0.36 3.70 -7.47
C LEU A 34 0.31 5.19 -7.83
N ILE A 35 -0.89 5.76 -7.81
CA ILE A 35 -1.10 7.19 -8.06
C ILE A 35 -1.85 7.81 -6.88
N GLY A 36 -1.49 9.04 -6.54
CA GLY A 36 -2.10 9.77 -5.45
C GLY A 36 -1.62 11.21 -5.40
N GLY A 37 -2.43 12.08 -4.80
CA GLY A 37 -2.01 13.45 -4.48
C GLY A 37 -1.00 13.48 -3.32
N ASN A 38 -0.42 14.65 -3.06
CA ASN A 38 0.49 14.84 -1.93
C ASN A 38 -0.20 14.42 -0.62
N GLY A 39 0.39 13.44 0.09
CA GLY A 39 -0.13 12.92 1.35
C GLY A 39 -1.31 11.94 1.24
N ALA A 40 -1.56 11.34 0.08
CA ALA A 40 -2.66 10.38 -0.13
C ALA A 40 -2.50 9.04 0.62
N GLY A 41 -1.30 8.74 1.08
CA GLY A 41 -0.96 7.55 1.85
C GLY A 41 0.47 7.66 2.34
#